data_AF-A0A167MEB1-F1
#
_entry.id   AF-A0A167MEB1-F1
#
_cell.length_a   1.000
_cell.length_b   1.000
_cell.length_c   1.000
_cell.angle_alpha   90.00
_cell.angle_beta   90.00
_cell.angle_gamma   90.00
#
_symmetry.space_group_name_H-M   'P 1'
#
loop_
_entity.id
_entity.type
_entity.pdbx_description
1 polymer ?
#
loop_
_entity_poly.entity_id
_entity_poly.type
_entity_poly.pdbx_seq_one_letter_code
_entity_poly.pdbx_strand_id
1 'polypeptide(L)'
;MHGFIKLAAVALAAVPLASALPFSVPFAASRSLAARSGLATGQGQAPKCDISQANLAAELPASLSALIPPSNASLSQVTIGFGTQNYTCTSGKFVNVGALAQVFDISCIQELPAISANIAAAINEIQQLDGGIALENWLAKMAQWSGFKLADHYFDTSIGTLSPVFNFQVSGGDFVIGKKLQDIADPFNPTVNVDWLQLTAVAGDAAKFLVREQTAGGQPPASCSVENETLQVPYAAKYWFFA
;
A
#
# COMPACT_ATOMS: atom_id res chain seq x y z
N MET A 1 68.30 -24.95 20.02
CA MET A 1 67.90 -24.30 18.75
C MET A 1 66.51 -23.75 18.94
N HIS A 2 66.30 -22.48 18.55
CA HIS A 2 65.07 -21.65 18.70
C HIS A 2 64.80 -21.22 20.16
N GLY A 3 64.92 -19.97 20.61
CA GLY A 3 65.03 -18.67 19.94
C GLY A 3 63.89 -17.76 20.39
N PHE A 4 63.97 -17.17 21.59
CA PHE A 4 63.08 -16.09 22.04
C PHE A 4 63.91 -14.99 22.71
N ILE A 5 64.11 -13.89 21.98
CA ILE A 5 64.83 -12.71 22.44
C ILE A 5 63.85 -11.78 23.17
N LYS A 6 64.36 -11.29 24.30
CA LYS A 6 63.73 -10.53 25.37
C LYS A 6 63.13 -9.19 24.93
N LEU A 7 61.99 -8.86 25.56
CA LEU A 7 61.43 -7.52 25.69
C LEU A 7 62.49 -6.53 26.22
N ALA A 8 62.61 -5.37 25.57
CA ALA A 8 63.28 -4.21 26.11
C ALA A 8 62.22 -3.14 26.45
N ALA A 9 62.14 -2.79 27.73
CA ALA A 9 61.46 -1.60 28.21
C ALA A 9 62.35 -0.38 27.99
N VAL A 10 61.77 0.74 27.54
CA VAL A 10 62.39 2.07 27.68
C VAL A 10 61.34 3.03 28.21
N ALA A 11 61.77 3.77 29.23
CA ALA A 11 60.96 4.58 30.11
C ALA A 11 60.66 5.99 29.56
N LEU A 12 59.67 6.59 30.22
CA LEU A 12 59.14 7.94 30.15
C LEU A 12 60.16 9.08 29.93
N ALA A 13 59.72 10.08 29.17
CA ALA A 13 59.94 11.48 29.52
C ALA A 13 58.64 12.28 29.26
N ALA A 14 58.18 12.99 30.29
CA ALA A 14 57.04 13.90 30.27
C ALA A 14 57.50 15.35 30.00
N VAL A 15 56.52 16.27 30.04
CA VAL A 15 56.61 17.75 30.20
C VAL A 15 56.34 18.56 28.90
N PRO A 16 55.59 19.70 28.90
CA PRO A 16 54.36 20.05 29.63
C PRO A 16 53.27 20.67 28.71
N LEU A 17 52.12 20.97 29.32
CA LEU A 17 50.99 21.72 28.77
C LEU A 17 51.36 23.10 28.23
N ALA A 18 50.82 23.43 27.05
CA ALA A 18 50.55 24.80 26.64
C ALA A 18 49.08 24.91 26.19
N SER A 19 48.38 25.77 26.91
CA SER A 19 46.99 26.21 26.76
C SER A 19 46.71 26.92 25.43
N ALA A 20 45.61 26.58 24.77
CA ALA A 20 44.97 27.43 23.75
C ALA A 20 43.44 27.29 23.80
N LEU A 21 42.79 28.42 23.57
CA LEU A 21 41.43 28.85 23.93
C LEU A 21 40.30 28.13 23.16
N PRO A 22 39.04 28.20 23.65
CA PRO A 22 37.89 27.63 22.97
C PRO A 22 37.48 28.50 21.77
N PHE A 23 37.58 27.96 20.56
CA PHE A 23 36.89 28.51 19.40
C PHE A 23 35.43 28.09 19.43
N SER A 24 34.59 28.95 20.00
CA SER A 24 33.13 28.87 19.87
C SER A 24 32.75 29.27 18.45
N VAL A 25 32.50 28.30 17.58
CA VAL A 25 31.94 28.54 16.24
C VAL A 25 30.46 28.87 16.41
N PRO A 26 29.96 30.02 15.88
CA PRO A 26 28.54 30.28 15.88
C PRO A 26 27.88 29.34 14.87
N PHE A 27 27.10 28.38 15.35
CA PHE A 27 26.22 27.58 14.50
C PHE A 27 25.11 28.52 13.99
N ALA A 28 25.32 29.09 12.80
CA ALA A 28 24.27 29.76 12.05
C ALA A 28 23.18 28.74 11.71
N ALA A 29 21.97 29.03 12.16
CA ALA A 29 20.79 28.20 11.95
C ALA A 29 20.52 27.97 10.46
N SER A 30 20.61 26.73 10.01
CA SER A 30 19.83 26.29 8.85
C SER A 30 18.54 25.68 9.37
N ARG A 31 17.53 26.52 9.58
CA ARG A 31 16.15 26.06 9.62
C ARG A 31 15.82 25.59 8.21
N SER A 32 16.02 24.30 7.94
CA SER A 32 15.36 23.67 6.81
C SER A 32 13.87 23.77 7.08
N LEU A 33 13.22 24.75 6.44
CA LEU A 33 11.79 24.72 6.19
C LEU A 33 11.55 23.43 5.42
N ALA A 34 11.17 22.36 6.12
CA ALA A 34 10.48 21.25 5.51
C ALA A 34 9.27 21.89 4.82
N ALA A 35 9.36 22.02 3.50
CA ALA A 35 8.21 22.31 2.68
C ALA A 35 7.28 21.13 2.92
N ARG A 36 6.30 21.31 3.81
CA ARG A 36 5.10 20.50 3.83
C ARG A 36 4.41 20.80 2.50
N SER A 37 4.79 20.08 1.46
CA SER A 37 3.86 19.80 0.37
C SER A 37 2.57 19.39 1.06
N GLY A 38 1.50 20.12 0.78
CA GLY A 38 0.19 19.87 1.39
C GLY A 38 -0.21 18.44 1.06
N LEU A 39 0.07 17.51 1.97
CA LEU A 39 -0.57 16.22 2.01
C LEU A 39 -2.06 16.52 1.94
N ALA A 40 -2.74 15.96 0.93
CA ALA A 40 -4.19 16.02 0.87
C ALA A 40 -4.71 15.65 2.26
N THR A 41 -5.51 16.53 2.86
CA THR A 41 -5.78 16.55 4.30
C THR A 41 -6.49 15.29 4.82
N GLY A 42 -6.98 14.42 3.92
CA GLY A 42 -7.59 13.14 4.25
C GLY A 42 -6.68 11.91 4.11
N GLN A 43 -5.43 12.05 3.68
CA GLN A 43 -4.55 10.88 3.50
C GLN A 43 -3.81 10.53 4.78
N GLY A 44 -3.95 9.28 5.18
CA GLY A 44 -3.32 8.72 6.37
C GLY A 44 -1.80 8.87 6.42
N GLN A 45 -1.25 8.64 7.62
CA GLN A 45 0.18 8.72 7.92
C GLN A 45 0.85 7.34 7.79
N ALA A 46 1.87 7.30 6.94
CA ALA A 46 2.81 6.18 6.80
C ALA A 46 4.17 6.74 6.35
N PRO A 47 5.26 5.97 6.42
CA PRO A 47 6.47 6.29 5.67
C PRO A 47 6.12 6.42 4.18
N LYS A 48 6.34 7.61 3.60
CA LYS A 48 6.06 7.89 2.18
C LYS A 48 7.33 8.26 1.45
N CYS A 49 7.44 7.81 0.21
CA CYS A 49 8.44 8.24 -0.75
C CYS A 49 7.82 9.13 -1.84
N ASP A 50 8.66 9.83 -2.59
CA ASP A 50 8.19 10.67 -3.70
C ASP A 50 7.59 9.79 -4.82
N ILE A 51 6.38 10.14 -5.23
CA ILE A 51 5.62 9.49 -6.31
C ILE A 51 5.34 10.46 -7.46
N SER A 52 6.08 11.58 -7.53
CA SER A 52 5.93 12.59 -8.58
C SER A 52 6.18 12.07 -10.00
N GLN A 53 6.92 10.97 -10.13
CA GLN A 53 7.19 10.29 -11.39
C GLN A 53 6.22 9.14 -11.69
N ALA A 54 5.45 8.70 -10.70
CA ALA A 54 4.52 7.60 -10.86
C ALA A 54 3.38 8.00 -11.80
N ASN A 55 3.16 7.18 -12.82
CA ASN A 55 2.19 7.47 -13.87
C ASN A 55 1.34 6.23 -14.16
N LEU A 56 0.10 6.23 -13.65
CA LEU A 56 -0.86 5.15 -13.90
C LEU A 56 -1.04 4.88 -15.40
N ALA A 57 -1.07 5.91 -16.25
CA ALA A 57 -1.27 5.73 -17.69
C ALA A 57 -0.11 4.96 -18.37
N ALA A 58 1.09 4.99 -17.77
CA ALA A 58 2.22 4.22 -18.24
C ALA A 58 2.18 2.74 -17.80
N GLU A 59 1.42 2.42 -16.74
CA GLU A 59 1.25 1.05 -16.24
C GLU A 59 0.01 0.34 -16.82
N LEU A 60 -0.98 1.09 -17.29
CA LEU A 60 -2.17 0.51 -17.90
C LEU A 60 -1.90 0.06 -19.36
N PRO A 61 -2.47 -1.09 -19.78
CA PRO A 61 -2.60 -1.41 -21.20
C PRO A 61 -3.32 -0.28 -21.95
N ALA A 62 -2.90 0.02 -23.19
CA ALA A 62 -3.44 1.14 -23.97
C ALA A 62 -4.98 1.06 -24.18
N SER A 63 -5.55 -0.15 -24.19
CA SER A 63 -6.99 -0.40 -24.28
C SER A 63 -7.77 -0.02 -23.01
N LEU A 64 -7.10 0.24 -21.89
CA LEU A 64 -7.70 0.50 -20.58
C LEU A 64 -7.60 1.96 -20.13
N SER A 65 -7.46 2.88 -21.09
CA SER A 65 -7.42 4.33 -20.82
C SER A 65 -8.67 4.87 -20.11
N ALA A 66 -9.81 4.15 -20.18
CA ALA A 66 -11.02 4.50 -19.44
C ALA A 66 -10.84 4.47 -17.92
N LEU A 67 -9.85 3.73 -17.39
CA LEU A 67 -9.53 3.71 -15.96
C LEU A 67 -8.78 4.97 -15.51
N ILE A 68 -8.21 5.74 -16.42
CA ILE A 68 -7.43 6.94 -16.09
C ILE A 68 -8.39 8.03 -15.57
N PRO A 69 -8.15 8.59 -14.37
CA PRO A 69 -8.95 9.70 -13.86
C PRO A 69 -8.88 10.95 -14.75
N PRO A 70 -9.84 11.89 -14.62
CA PRO A 70 -9.78 13.17 -15.31
C PRO A 70 -8.44 13.90 -15.07
N SER A 71 -7.95 14.63 -16.08
CA SER A 71 -6.61 15.25 -16.08
C SER A 71 -6.38 16.32 -15.00
N ASN A 72 -7.43 16.78 -14.33
CA ASN A 72 -7.35 17.70 -13.21
C ASN A 72 -7.20 17.00 -11.85
N ALA A 73 -7.19 15.67 -11.81
CA ALA A 73 -6.94 14.88 -10.61
C ALA A 73 -5.43 14.64 -10.46
N SER A 74 -4.89 14.86 -9.27
CA SER A 74 -3.47 14.67 -8.97
C SER A 74 -3.25 13.38 -8.18
N LEU A 75 -2.25 12.59 -8.55
CA LEU A 75 -1.87 11.40 -7.78
C LEU A 75 -1.42 11.81 -6.37
N SER A 76 -1.98 11.14 -5.38
CA SER A 76 -1.71 11.44 -3.97
C SER A 76 -1.24 10.22 -3.19
N GLN A 77 -1.63 9.00 -3.60
CA GLN A 77 -1.10 7.78 -2.98
C GLN A 77 -1.12 6.57 -3.91
N VAL A 78 -0.15 5.67 -3.72
CA VAL A 78 -0.14 4.33 -4.32
C VAL A 78 0.00 3.30 -3.21
N THR A 79 -0.87 2.30 -3.22
CA THR A 79 -0.98 1.31 -2.14
C THR A 79 -1.15 -0.09 -2.69
N ILE A 80 -0.86 -1.09 -1.86
CA ILE A 80 -1.32 -2.46 -2.04
C ILE A 80 -2.38 -2.78 -1.00
N GLY A 81 -3.49 -3.37 -1.43
CA GLY A 81 -4.48 -3.92 -0.53
C GLY A 81 -4.59 -5.42 -0.69
N PHE A 82 -4.74 -6.14 0.42
CA PHE A 82 -4.96 -7.59 0.41
C PHE A 82 -5.84 -8.03 1.57
N GLY A 83 -6.57 -9.12 1.35
CA GLY A 83 -7.59 -9.64 2.25
C GLY A 83 -8.52 -10.58 1.50
N THR A 84 -9.82 -10.43 1.69
CA THR A 84 -10.82 -11.30 1.06
C THR A 84 -11.91 -10.52 0.33
N GLN A 85 -12.37 -11.09 -0.78
CA GLN A 85 -13.64 -10.78 -1.41
C GLN A 85 -14.70 -11.71 -0.82
N ASN A 86 -15.83 -11.15 -0.41
CA ASN A 86 -16.88 -11.89 0.28
C ASN A 86 -18.09 -12.07 -0.62
N TYR A 87 -18.59 -13.29 -0.70
CA TYR A 87 -19.71 -13.68 -1.54
C TYR A 87 -20.76 -14.45 -0.75
N THR A 88 -22.00 -14.37 -1.22
CA THR A 88 -23.11 -15.22 -0.77
C THR A 88 -23.76 -15.88 -1.97
N CYS A 89 -24.00 -17.19 -1.88
CA CYS A 89 -24.73 -17.92 -2.90
C CYS A 89 -26.18 -17.44 -2.94
N THR A 90 -26.60 -16.90 -4.09
CA THR A 90 -27.97 -16.47 -4.36
C THR A 90 -28.40 -17.06 -5.69
N SER A 91 -29.43 -17.90 -5.68
CA SER A 91 -29.98 -18.52 -6.90
C SER A 91 -28.92 -19.25 -7.74
N GLY A 92 -28.06 -20.02 -7.07
CA GLY A 92 -27.03 -20.84 -7.70
C GLY A 92 -25.79 -20.09 -8.22
N LYS A 93 -25.67 -18.79 -7.92
CA LYS A 93 -24.48 -17.98 -8.24
C LYS A 93 -23.94 -17.27 -7.00
N PHE A 94 -22.63 -17.15 -6.90
CA PHE A 94 -22.00 -16.30 -5.88
C PHE A 94 -22.16 -14.84 -6.24
N VAL A 95 -22.85 -14.09 -5.38
CA VAL A 95 -23.04 -12.64 -5.50
C VAL A 95 -22.09 -11.95 -4.52
N ASN A 96 -21.36 -10.93 -4.97
CA ASN A 96 -20.46 -10.18 -4.11
C ASN A 96 -21.26 -9.40 -3.06
N VAL A 97 -20.92 -9.60 -1.79
CA VAL A 97 -21.51 -8.91 -0.63
C VAL A 97 -20.50 -8.01 0.08
N GLY A 98 -19.36 -7.76 -0.56
CA GLY A 98 -18.32 -6.84 -0.10
C GLY A 98 -16.93 -7.46 -0.09
N ALA A 99 -16.06 -6.86 0.73
CA ALA A 99 -14.68 -7.26 0.92
C ALA A 99 -14.25 -6.93 2.35
N LEU A 100 -13.15 -7.52 2.80
CA LEU A 100 -12.43 -7.10 3.99
C LEU A 100 -10.93 -7.19 3.70
N ALA A 101 -10.25 -6.06 3.68
CA ALA A 101 -8.84 -5.98 3.35
C ALA A 101 -8.11 -4.90 4.15
N GLN A 102 -6.79 -5.04 4.21
CA GLN A 102 -5.88 -4.04 4.75
C GLN A 102 -5.11 -3.41 3.60
N VAL A 103 -4.91 -2.11 3.68
CA VAL A 103 -4.27 -1.31 2.64
C VAL A 103 -3.00 -0.68 3.18
N PHE A 104 -1.89 -0.88 2.47
CA PHE A 104 -0.54 -0.51 2.89
C PHE A 104 0.12 0.41 1.86
N ASP A 105 0.88 1.40 2.34
CA ASP A 105 1.64 2.28 1.48
C ASP A 105 2.73 1.52 0.72
N ILE A 106 2.82 1.71 -0.60
CA ILE A 106 3.91 1.14 -1.42
C ILE A 106 4.68 2.21 -2.19
N SER A 107 4.56 3.49 -1.83
CA SER A 107 5.20 4.60 -2.53
C SER A 107 6.71 4.40 -2.72
N CYS A 108 7.39 3.78 -1.75
CA CYS A 108 8.83 3.55 -1.78
C CYS A 108 9.31 2.46 -2.74
N ILE A 109 8.40 1.62 -3.24
CA ILE A 109 8.71 0.59 -4.23
C ILE A 109 7.95 0.81 -5.54
N GLN A 110 7.10 1.83 -5.59
CA GLN A 110 6.30 2.18 -6.75
C GLN A 110 7.16 2.43 -8.00
N GLU A 111 8.25 3.18 -7.85
CA GLU A 111 9.23 3.48 -8.90
C GLU A 111 10.16 2.30 -9.26
N LEU A 112 9.87 1.11 -8.75
CA LEU A 112 10.53 -0.15 -9.14
C LEU A 112 9.50 -1.02 -9.88
N PRO A 113 9.22 -0.78 -11.19
CA PRO A 113 8.12 -1.43 -11.90
C PRO A 113 8.15 -2.95 -11.85
N ALA A 114 9.35 -3.54 -11.87
CA ALA A 114 9.51 -5.00 -11.77
C ALA A 114 8.96 -5.57 -10.45
N ILE A 115 8.96 -4.76 -9.38
CA ILE A 115 8.39 -5.10 -8.08
C ILE A 115 6.94 -4.63 -8.05
N SER A 116 6.70 -3.33 -8.20
CA SER A 116 5.39 -2.72 -7.98
C SER A 116 4.29 -3.32 -8.84
N ALA A 117 4.60 -3.76 -10.06
CA ALA A 117 3.64 -4.40 -10.96
C ALA A 117 3.21 -5.81 -10.54
N ASN A 118 4.03 -6.48 -9.71
CA ASN A 118 3.89 -7.91 -9.40
C ASN A 118 3.56 -8.18 -7.93
N ILE A 119 3.51 -7.16 -7.06
CA ILE A 119 3.28 -7.35 -5.62
C ILE A 119 1.96 -8.09 -5.36
N ALA A 120 0.88 -7.72 -6.05
CA ALA A 120 -0.42 -8.36 -5.84
C ALA A 120 -0.38 -9.86 -6.20
N ALA A 121 0.24 -10.20 -7.33
CA ALA A 121 0.44 -11.60 -7.73
C ALA A 121 1.28 -12.36 -6.69
N ALA A 122 2.40 -11.77 -6.24
CA ALA A 122 3.27 -12.39 -5.25
C ALA A 122 2.55 -12.63 -3.91
N ILE A 123 1.73 -11.67 -3.45
CA ILE A 123 0.91 -11.85 -2.24
C ILE A 123 -0.07 -13.00 -2.44
N ASN A 124 -0.79 -13.02 -3.57
CA ASN A 124 -1.76 -14.08 -3.82
C ASN A 124 -1.10 -15.46 -3.94
N GLU A 125 0.08 -15.56 -4.56
CA GLU A 125 0.86 -16.79 -4.61
C GLU A 125 1.25 -17.27 -3.21
N ILE A 126 1.72 -16.37 -2.34
CA ILE A 126 2.04 -16.70 -0.94
C ILE A 126 0.80 -17.26 -0.25
N GLN A 127 -0.39 -16.68 -0.42
CA GLN A 127 -1.63 -17.15 0.21
C GLN A 127 -2.01 -18.59 -0.17
N GLN A 128 -1.60 -19.07 -1.35
CA GLN A 128 -1.87 -20.42 -1.82
C GLN A 128 -0.90 -21.49 -1.28
N LEU A 129 0.18 -21.08 -0.61
CA LEU A 129 1.13 -22.00 0.01
C LEU A 129 0.60 -22.54 1.34
N ASP A 130 1.03 -23.73 1.73
CA ASP A 130 0.77 -24.27 3.07
C ASP A 130 1.34 -23.32 4.14
N GLY A 131 0.45 -22.78 4.98
CA GLY A 131 0.80 -21.78 5.99
C GLY A 131 1.02 -20.35 5.45
N GLY A 132 0.81 -20.13 4.15
CA GLY A 132 0.97 -18.85 3.47
C GLY A 132 0.16 -17.72 4.08
N ILE A 133 -1.11 -17.96 4.38
CA ILE A 133 -2.00 -17.01 5.08
C ILE A 133 -1.43 -16.63 6.46
N ALA A 134 -0.79 -17.55 7.17
CA ALA A 134 -0.20 -17.24 8.47
C ALA A 134 1.04 -16.35 8.32
N LEU A 135 1.86 -16.61 7.30
CA LEU A 135 3.01 -15.76 6.96
C LEU A 135 2.57 -14.36 6.53
N GLU A 136 1.58 -14.25 5.65
CA GLU A 136 1.02 -12.96 5.26
C GLU A 136 0.50 -12.19 6.47
N ASN A 137 -0.32 -12.83 7.32
CA ASN A 137 -0.85 -12.17 8.50
C ASN A 137 0.27 -11.70 9.45
N TRP A 138 1.36 -12.45 9.54
CA TRP A 138 2.54 -12.04 10.30
C TRP A 138 3.23 -10.84 9.65
N LEU A 139 3.45 -10.85 8.34
CA LEU A 139 4.02 -9.73 7.57
C LEU A 139 3.15 -8.48 7.67
N ALA A 140 1.83 -8.62 7.56
CA ALA A 140 0.86 -7.54 7.70
C ALA A 140 0.95 -6.89 9.09
N LYS A 141 1.06 -7.69 10.16
CA LYS A 141 1.28 -7.20 11.53
C LYS A 141 2.61 -6.46 11.67
N MET A 142 3.68 -6.98 11.05
CA MET A 142 4.98 -6.31 11.04
C MET A 142 4.92 -4.97 10.31
N ALA A 143 4.24 -4.92 9.17
CA ALA A 143 4.01 -3.68 8.41
C ALA A 143 3.16 -2.68 9.21
N GLN A 144 2.14 -3.15 9.92
CA GLN A 144 1.35 -2.33 10.84
C GLN A 144 2.19 -1.73 11.97
N TRP A 145 2.98 -2.55 12.67
CA TRP A 145 3.87 -2.06 13.74
C TRP A 145 4.94 -1.09 13.22
N SER A 146 5.32 -1.25 11.95
CA SER A 146 6.25 -0.36 11.26
C SER A 146 5.56 0.87 10.65
N GLY A 147 4.24 1.03 10.84
CA GLY A 147 3.48 2.21 10.41
C GLY A 147 3.13 2.27 8.92
N PHE A 148 3.22 1.16 8.17
CA PHE A 148 2.89 1.13 6.74
C PHE A 148 1.41 0.91 6.44
N LYS A 149 0.60 0.44 7.41
CA LYS A 149 -0.85 0.28 7.21
C LYS A 149 -1.50 1.66 7.15
N LEU A 150 -2.21 1.93 6.07
CA LEU A 150 -2.89 3.18 5.82
C LEU A 150 -4.40 3.09 6.08
N ALA A 151 -5.04 2.05 5.57
CA ALA A 151 -6.49 1.96 5.63
C ALA A 151 -6.97 0.53 5.89
N ASP A 152 -8.16 0.44 6.48
CA ASP A 152 -9.00 -0.74 6.33
C ASP A 152 -9.95 -0.52 5.15
N HIS A 153 -10.09 -1.56 4.34
CA HIS A 153 -11.00 -1.57 3.20
C HIS A 153 -12.13 -2.56 3.46
N TYR A 154 -13.36 -2.08 3.35
CA TYR A 154 -14.57 -2.89 3.53
C TYR A 154 -15.70 -2.32 2.70
N PHE A 155 -16.89 -2.92 2.79
CA PHE A 155 -18.10 -2.39 2.16
C PHE A 155 -19.17 -2.13 3.21
N ASP A 156 -19.92 -1.05 3.04
CA ASP A 156 -21.10 -0.75 3.84
C ASP A 156 -22.25 -0.20 2.98
N THR A 157 -23.38 0.06 3.62
CA THR A 157 -24.60 0.60 2.98
C THR A 157 -24.97 2.00 3.50
N SER A 158 -24.02 2.72 4.08
CA SER A 158 -24.25 4.04 4.70
C SER A 158 -24.81 5.08 3.71
N ILE A 159 -24.51 4.91 2.42
CA ILE A 159 -25.04 5.75 1.32
C ILE A 159 -26.24 5.12 0.58
N GLY A 160 -26.87 4.10 1.16
CA GLY A 160 -28.03 3.40 0.61
C GLY A 160 -27.72 2.24 -0.33
N THR A 161 -26.53 2.20 -0.95
CA THR A 161 -26.05 1.08 -1.77
C THR A 161 -24.80 0.45 -1.17
N LEU A 162 -24.60 -0.85 -1.39
CA LEU A 162 -23.36 -1.53 -1.01
C LEU A 162 -22.17 -0.88 -1.73
N SER A 163 -21.28 -0.24 -0.97
CA SER A 163 -20.25 0.64 -1.53
C SER A 163 -18.89 0.40 -0.87
N PRO A 164 -17.79 0.42 -1.64
CA PRO A 164 -16.44 0.28 -1.10
C PRO A 164 -16.08 1.48 -0.22
N VAL A 165 -15.56 1.19 0.96
CA VAL A 165 -15.04 2.17 1.93
C VAL A 165 -13.55 1.94 2.09
N PHE A 166 -12.77 3.02 2.04
CA PHE A 166 -11.37 3.02 2.46
C PHE A 166 -11.25 3.93 3.67
N ASN A 167 -11.07 3.33 4.83
CA ASN A 167 -11.02 4.04 6.10
C ASN A 167 -9.56 4.30 6.51
N PHE A 168 -9.06 5.50 6.21
CA PHE A 168 -7.71 5.93 6.60
C PHE A 168 -7.62 6.45 8.04
N GLN A 169 -8.72 6.52 8.78
CA GLN A 169 -8.72 6.95 10.19
C GLN A 169 -7.81 6.07 11.05
N VAL A 170 -7.61 4.81 10.66
CA VAL A 170 -6.69 3.87 11.32
C VAL A 170 -5.22 4.30 11.26
N SER A 171 -4.90 5.24 10.36
CA SER A 171 -3.60 5.89 10.26
C SER A 171 -3.73 7.42 10.34
N GLY A 172 -4.78 7.93 11.00
CA GLY A 172 -4.98 9.37 11.23
C GLY A 172 -5.32 10.20 9.99
N GLY A 173 -5.78 9.57 8.91
CA GLY A 173 -6.41 10.23 7.78
C GLY A 173 -7.93 10.35 7.94
N ASP A 174 -8.62 10.56 6.83
CA ASP A 174 -10.08 10.57 6.74
C ASP A 174 -10.60 9.21 6.21
N PHE A 175 -11.70 9.19 5.48
CA PHE A 175 -12.18 8.03 4.74
C PHE A 175 -12.58 8.43 3.33
N VAL A 176 -12.86 7.45 2.49
CA VAL A 176 -13.58 7.66 1.22
C VAL A 176 -14.54 6.52 0.98
N ILE A 177 -15.78 6.87 0.63
CA ILE A 177 -16.77 5.93 0.10
C ILE A 177 -16.80 6.11 -1.41
N GLY A 178 -16.50 5.03 -2.13
CA GLY A 178 -16.42 5.04 -3.58
C GLY A 178 -17.71 4.60 -4.25
N LYS A 179 -17.97 5.15 -5.44
CA LYS A 179 -18.96 4.66 -6.40
C LYS A 179 -18.26 4.26 -7.69
N LYS A 180 -18.64 3.12 -8.25
CA LYS A 180 -18.06 2.59 -9.49
C LYS A 180 -18.34 3.52 -10.68
N LEU A 181 -17.28 3.93 -11.37
CA LEU A 181 -17.32 4.61 -12.67
C LEU A 181 -17.02 3.64 -13.81
N GLN A 182 -15.99 2.80 -13.63
CA GLN A 182 -15.60 1.77 -14.59
C GLN A 182 -15.48 0.42 -13.90
N ASP A 183 -15.85 -0.62 -14.64
CA ASP A 183 -15.82 -2.03 -14.26
C ASP A 183 -15.26 -2.80 -15.45
N ILE A 184 -14.00 -3.18 -15.40
CA ILE A 184 -13.36 -3.84 -16.54
C ILE A 184 -12.73 -5.13 -16.05
N ALA A 185 -13.12 -6.24 -16.67
CA ALA A 185 -12.54 -7.55 -16.40
C ALA A 185 -11.00 -7.48 -16.48
N ASP A 186 -10.31 -8.15 -15.57
CA ASP A 186 -8.85 -8.20 -15.55
C ASP A 186 -8.33 -8.64 -16.95
N PRO A 187 -7.42 -7.89 -17.57
CA PRO A 187 -7.01 -8.13 -18.95
C PRO A 187 -6.12 -9.38 -19.12
N PHE A 188 -5.65 -9.99 -18.04
CA PHE A 188 -4.71 -11.10 -18.07
C PHE A 188 -5.34 -12.43 -17.63
N ASN A 189 -6.16 -12.41 -16.56
CA ASN A 189 -6.84 -13.60 -16.05
C ASN A 189 -8.20 -13.27 -15.40
N PRO A 190 -9.22 -12.89 -16.20
CA PRO A 190 -10.51 -12.43 -15.69
C PRO A 190 -11.33 -13.51 -14.98
N THR A 191 -10.97 -14.79 -15.15
CA THR A 191 -11.63 -15.91 -14.47
C THR A 191 -11.13 -16.13 -13.04
N VAL A 192 -9.95 -15.59 -12.70
CA VAL A 192 -9.32 -15.74 -11.38
C VAL A 192 -9.26 -14.40 -10.65
N ASN A 193 -8.97 -13.33 -11.37
CA ASN A 193 -8.74 -12.00 -10.81
C ASN A 193 -10.00 -11.15 -10.90
N VAL A 194 -10.34 -10.46 -9.80
CA VAL A 194 -11.45 -9.50 -9.79
C VAL A 194 -11.20 -8.34 -10.72
N ASP A 195 -12.28 -7.71 -11.18
CA ASP A 195 -12.23 -6.64 -12.16
C ASP A 195 -11.37 -5.45 -11.72
N TRP A 196 -10.74 -4.79 -12.68
CA TRP A 196 -10.11 -3.49 -12.49
C TRP A 196 -11.21 -2.42 -12.45
N LEU A 197 -11.06 -1.47 -11.53
CA LEU A 197 -12.09 -0.49 -11.22
C LEU A 197 -11.54 0.92 -11.33
N GLN A 198 -12.40 1.84 -11.77
CA GLN A 198 -12.28 3.24 -11.42
C GLN A 198 -13.46 3.60 -10.52
N LEU A 199 -13.17 4.25 -9.40
CA LEU A 199 -14.15 4.74 -8.44
C LEU A 199 -14.09 6.27 -8.37
N THR A 200 -15.24 6.91 -8.19
CA THR A 200 -15.35 8.31 -7.76
C THR A 200 -15.78 8.35 -6.30
N ALA A 201 -15.27 9.30 -5.54
CA ALA A 201 -15.75 9.54 -4.18
C ALA A 201 -17.17 10.08 -4.19
N VAL A 202 -17.98 9.61 -3.25
CA VAL A 202 -19.33 10.13 -2.96
C VAL A 202 -19.48 10.59 -1.52
N ALA A 203 -18.52 10.26 -0.65
CA ALA A 203 -18.37 10.79 0.70
C ALA A 203 -16.92 10.66 1.17
N GLY A 204 -16.50 11.54 2.09
CA GLY A 204 -15.15 11.59 2.65
C GLY A 204 -14.14 12.31 1.76
N ASP A 205 -13.02 12.74 2.35
CA ASP A 205 -12.01 13.59 1.73
C ASP A 205 -10.67 12.88 1.48
N ALA A 206 -10.57 11.57 1.69
CA ALA A 206 -9.31 10.83 1.51
C ALA A 206 -8.86 10.73 0.03
N ALA A 207 -9.79 10.78 -0.92
CA ALA A 207 -9.53 10.86 -2.36
C ALA A 207 -10.77 11.35 -3.12
N LYS A 208 -10.59 11.90 -4.32
CA LYS A 208 -11.67 12.18 -5.29
C LYS A 208 -11.89 11.03 -6.27
N PHE A 209 -10.81 10.40 -6.71
CA PHE A 209 -10.85 9.22 -7.58
C PHE A 209 -9.93 8.14 -7.05
N LEU A 210 -10.31 6.89 -7.28
CA LEU A 210 -9.46 5.74 -7.00
C LEU A 210 -9.45 4.82 -8.22
N VAL A 211 -8.31 4.19 -8.47
CA VAL A 211 -8.19 3.12 -9.47
C VAL A 211 -7.67 1.87 -8.81
N ARG A 212 -8.34 0.75 -9.05
CA ARG A 212 -7.90 -0.60 -8.68
C ARG A 212 -7.43 -1.30 -9.95
N GLU A 213 -6.18 -1.75 -9.96
CA GLU A 213 -5.58 -2.52 -11.05
C GLU A 213 -4.57 -3.53 -10.50
N GLN A 214 -3.91 -4.31 -11.35
CA GLN A 214 -3.02 -5.41 -10.95
C GLN A 214 -3.67 -6.29 -9.87
N THR A 215 -4.91 -6.71 -10.11
CA THR A 215 -5.66 -7.58 -9.21
C THR A 215 -5.15 -9.02 -9.31
N ALA A 216 -5.10 -9.71 -8.17
CA ALA A 216 -4.77 -11.13 -8.11
C ALA A 216 -5.78 -11.86 -7.21
N GLY A 217 -6.45 -12.87 -7.76
CA GLY A 217 -7.48 -13.64 -7.07
C GLY A 217 -8.80 -12.89 -6.86
N GLY A 218 -9.60 -13.42 -5.93
CA GLY A 218 -10.87 -12.82 -5.52
C GLY A 218 -12.11 -13.20 -6.36
N GLN A 219 -11.98 -13.84 -7.52
CA GLN A 219 -13.15 -14.36 -8.24
C GLN A 219 -13.72 -15.62 -7.58
N PRO A 220 -15.04 -15.74 -7.42
CA PRO A 220 -15.65 -16.96 -6.92
C PRO A 220 -15.76 -18.01 -8.04
N PRO A 221 -16.00 -19.29 -7.71
CA PRO A 221 -16.46 -20.27 -8.68
C PRO A 221 -17.73 -19.79 -9.42
N ALA A 222 -17.92 -20.23 -10.66
CA ALA A 222 -19.01 -19.78 -11.52
C ALA A 222 -20.42 -20.11 -10.97
N SER A 223 -20.53 -21.08 -10.07
CA SER A 223 -21.79 -21.54 -9.48
C SER A 223 -21.61 -22.04 -8.05
N CYS A 224 -22.72 -22.06 -7.31
CA CYS A 224 -22.84 -22.64 -5.98
C CYS A 224 -24.10 -23.52 -5.91
N SER A 225 -24.09 -24.53 -5.06
CA SER A 225 -25.20 -25.49 -4.92
C SER A 225 -26.03 -25.27 -3.65
N VAL A 226 -25.45 -24.62 -2.65
CA VAL A 226 -26.10 -24.38 -1.35
C VAL A 226 -26.49 -22.92 -1.25
N GLU A 227 -27.79 -22.64 -1.28
CA GLU A 227 -28.32 -21.28 -1.11
C GLU A 227 -27.86 -20.68 0.22
N ASN A 228 -27.47 -19.40 0.20
CA ASN A 228 -26.90 -18.66 1.34
C ASN A 228 -25.52 -19.16 1.83
N GLU A 229 -24.87 -20.10 1.14
CA GLU A 229 -23.47 -20.42 1.39
C GLU A 229 -22.61 -19.16 1.25
N THR A 230 -21.72 -18.93 2.22
CA THR A 230 -20.78 -17.82 2.18
C THR A 230 -19.41 -18.28 1.72
N LEU A 231 -18.74 -17.45 0.93
CA LEU A 231 -17.42 -17.73 0.41
C LEU A 231 -16.54 -16.48 0.59
N GLN A 232 -15.37 -16.68 1.18
CA GLN A 232 -14.32 -15.66 1.23
C GLN A 232 -13.19 -16.11 0.30
N VAL A 233 -12.91 -15.31 -0.71
CA VAL A 233 -11.86 -15.59 -1.69
C VAL A 233 -10.70 -14.63 -1.42
N PRO A 234 -9.50 -15.13 -1.11
CA PRO A 234 -8.32 -14.29 -0.95
C PRO A 234 -8.06 -13.47 -2.21
N TYR A 235 -7.70 -12.20 -2.03
CA TYR A 235 -7.34 -11.32 -3.12
C TYR A 235 -6.26 -10.32 -2.69
N ALA A 236 -5.54 -9.82 -3.68
CA ALA A 236 -4.70 -8.64 -3.56
C ALA A 236 -4.94 -7.71 -4.76
N ALA A 237 -4.72 -6.41 -4.58
CA ALA A 237 -4.83 -5.44 -5.66
C ALA A 237 -4.00 -4.19 -5.38
N LYS A 238 -3.50 -3.56 -6.44
CA LYS A 238 -2.87 -2.25 -6.37
C LYS A 238 -3.94 -1.16 -6.48
N TYR A 239 -3.80 -0.13 -5.66
CA TYR A 239 -4.71 1.01 -5.65
C TYR A 239 -3.97 2.33 -5.80
N TRP A 240 -4.51 3.19 -6.66
CA TRP A 240 -4.05 4.53 -6.92
C TRP A 240 -5.11 5.53 -6.45
N PHE A 241 -4.74 6.48 -5.61
CA PHE A 241 -5.64 7.48 -5.05
C PHE A 241 -5.30 8.85 -5.64
N PHE A 242 -6.32 9.59 -6.05
CA PHE A 242 -6.17 10.90 -6.67
C PHE A 242 -7.04 11.95 -5.96
N ALA A 243 -6.52 13.16 -5.81
CA ALA A 243 -7.18 14.31 -5.17
C ALA A 243 -7.44 15.47 -6.15
#